data_AF-A0A7L3TQU0-F1
#
_entry.id   AF-A0A7L3TQU0-F1
#
_cell.length_a   1.000
_cell.length_b   1.000
_cell.length_c   1.000
_cell.angle_alpha   90.00
_cell.angle_beta   90.00
_cell.angle_gamma   90.00
#
_symmetry.space_group_name_H-M   'P 1'
#
loop_
_entity.id
_entity.type
_entity.pdbx_description
1 polymer ?
#
loop_
_entity_poly.entity_id
_entity_poly.type
_entity_poly.pdbx_seq_one_letter_code
_entity_poly.pdbx_strand_id
1 'polypeptide(L)'
;MGPGPASRPGRPPLAAALCAALLMLLLLPPALGAGERRRLACSTCRGIADRFNQGLADTAKKNFGGGNTAWEEKTLSKYESSEIRLVEIIENLCDSSNFECNNMVEEHEEHIEKWWFKLKKKYPDLFKWFCIETIEVCCPAGTYGPDCLACRGGSERPCHGNGHCDGDGTRGGDGSCSCNKEYTGDFCLDCSNGYFSTLRNETHSVCTACHTACKTCTGSSNKDCQDCKEGWIKNEESACVDLDECAASPCKDHQYCLNTDGSFSCK
;
A
#
# COMPACT_ATOMS: atom_id res chain seq x y z
N MET A 1 -9.26 3.33 -76.19
CA MET A 1 -9.08 3.29 -74.73
C MET A 1 -7.83 4.08 -74.37
N GLY A 2 -7.99 5.24 -73.73
CA GLY A 2 -6.90 5.96 -73.05
C GLY A 2 -7.30 6.18 -71.59
N PRO A 3 -6.40 6.00 -70.61
CA PRO A 3 -6.75 6.05 -69.19
C PRO A 3 -7.04 7.50 -68.75
N GLY A 4 -8.09 7.69 -67.96
CA GLY A 4 -8.48 8.98 -67.40
C GLY A 4 -7.48 9.51 -66.36
N PRO A 5 -7.50 10.82 -66.06
CA PRO A 5 -6.56 11.44 -65.15
C PRO A 5 -6.81 11.01 -63.71
N ALA A 6 -5.76 10.51 -63.04
CA ALA A 6 -5.76 10.22 -61.62
C ALA A 6 -5.79 11.53 -60.81
N SER A 7 -6.84 11.71 -60.01
CA SER A 7 -6.98 12.78 -59.03
C SER A 7 -5.97 12.59 -57.89
N ARG A 8 -5.14 13.61 -57.64
CA ARG A 8 -4.25 13.65 -56.48
C ARG A 8 -5.07 13.89 -55.20
N PRO A 9 -4.80 13.18 -54.09
CA PRO A 9 -5.47 13.47 -52.83
C PRO A 9 -5.04 14.83 -52.30
N GLY A 10 -6.02 15.67 -51.96
CA GLY A 10 -5.80 17.00 -51.39
C GLY A 10 -5.17 16.91 -49.99
N ARG A 11 -4.22 17.80 -49.69
CA ARG A 11 -3.71 17.97 -48.34
C ARG A 11 -4.86 18.35 -47.40
N PRO A 12 -4.97 17.72 -46.21
CA PRO A 12 -6.02 18.08 -45.26
C PRO A 12 -5.84 19.52 -44.80
N PRO A 13 -6.93 20.23 -44.45
CA PRO A 13 -6.87 21.60 -43.96
C PRO A 13 -6.09 21.65 -42.64
N LEU A 14 -5.27 22.69 -42.44
CA LEU A 14 -4.46 22.91 -41.22
C LEU A 14 -5.27 22.78 -39.92
N ALA A 15 -6.56 23.14 -39.95
CA ALA A 15 -7.48 22.99 -38.82
C ALA A 15 -7.73 21.51 -38.43
N ALA A 16 -7.78 20.59 -39.39
CA ALA A 16 -7.93 19.16 -39.12
C ALA A 16 -6.65 18.56 -38.50
N ALA A 17 -5.47 19.05 -38.91
CA ALA A 17 -4.20 18.64 -38.31
C ALA A 17 -4.04 19.16 -36.86
N LEU A 18 -4.50 20.37 -36.57
CA LEU A 18 -4.48 20.95 -35.22
C LEU A 18 -5.47 20.25 -34.26
N CYS A 19 -6.68 19.91 -34.73
CA CYS A 19 -7.63 19.11 -33.93
C CYS A 19 -7.12 17.69 -33.67
N ALA A 20 -6.50 17.04 -34.65
CA ALA A 20 -5.89 15.73 -34.45
C ALA A 20 -4.72 15.78 -33.46
N ALA A 21 -3.90 16.84 -33.50
CA ALA A 21 -2.83 17.05 -32.52
C ALA A 21 -3.37 17.32 -31.09
N LEU A 22 -4.44 18.12 -30.96
CA LEU A 22 -5.08 18.35 -29.65
C LEU A 22 -5.75 17.08 -29.08
N LEU A 23 -6.38 16.26 -29.93
CA LEU A 23 -6.92 14.96 -29.50
C LEU A 23 -5.80 13.97 -29.11
N MET A 24 -4.65 14.00 -29.79
CA MET A 24 -3.48 13.19 -29.42
C MET A 24 -2.83 13.65 -28.10
N LEU A 25 -2.90 14.95 -27.76
CA LEU A 25 -2.49 15.46 -26.44
C LEU A 25 -3.42 15.03 -25.30
N LEU A 26 -4.70 14.78 -25.59
CA LEU A 26 -5.69 14.27 -24.62
C LEU A 26 -5.63 12.75 -24.41
N LEU A 27 -4.92 12.02 -25.28
CA LEU A 27 -4.71 10.57 -25.23
C LEU A 27 -3.36 10.16 -24.61
N LEU A 28 -2.50 11.13 -24.28
CA LEU A 28 -1.29 10.84 -23.52
C LEU A 28 -1.70 10.49 -22.08
N PRO A 29 -1.30 9.31 -21.56
CA PRO A 29 -1.51 9.01 -20.16
C PRO A 29 -0.88 10.13 -19.32
N PRO A 30 -1.54 10.57 -18.23
CA PRO A 30 -0.96 11.58 -17.36
C PRO A 30 0.45 11.13 -16.98
N ALA A 31 1.44 11.99 -17.18
CA ALA A 31 2.79 11.71 -16.75
C ALA A 31 2.72 11.41 -15.24
N LEU A 32 3.05 10.17 -14.84
CA LEU A 32 3.10 9.81 -13.42
C LEU A 32 3.94 10.86 -12.69
N GLY A 33 3.39 11.38 -11.60
CA GLY A 33 4.09 12.36 -10.78
C GLY A 33 5.43 11.82 -10.30
N ALA A 34 6.41 12.70 -10.10
CA ALA A 34 7.75 12.29 -9.67
C ALA A 34 7.74 11.44 -8.38
N GLY A 35 6.84 11.74 -7.44
CA GLY A 35 6.65 10.96 -6.22
C GLY A 35 6.11 9.54 -6.46
N GLU A 36 5.19 9.38 -7.42
CA GLU A 36 4.59 8.09 -7.76
C GLU A 36 5.59 7.19 -8.49
N ARG A 37 6.40 7.77 -9.39
CA ARG A 37 7.53 7.05 -10.02
C ARG A 37 8.54 6.55 -9.00
N ARG A 38 8.86 7.34 -7.98
CA ARG A 38 9.75 6.93 -6.88
C ARG A 38 9.17 5.78 -6.06
N ARG A 39 7.85 5.80 -5.78
CA ARG A 39 7.17 4.68 -5.11
C ARG A 39 7.23 3.41 -5.94
N LEU A 40 6.94 3.51 -7.24
CA LEU A 40 7.00 2.38 -8.15
C LEU A 40 8.41 1.78 -8.20
N ALA A 41 9.45 2.61 -8.35
CA ALA A 41 10.84 2.14 -8.35
C ALA A 41 11.20 1.37 -7.06
N CYS A 42 10.81 1.89 -5.88
CA CYS A 42 11.05 1.16 -4.63
C CYS A 42 10.26 -0.16 -4.57
N SER A 43 8.99 -0.14 -4.98
CA SER A 43 8.15 -1.34 -5.04
C SER A 43 8.76 -2.42 -5.94
N THR A 44 9.27 -2.03 -7.11
CA THR A 44 9.96 -2.93 -8.04
C THR A 44 11.22 -3.52 -7.40
N CYS A 45 12.08 -2.67 -6.81
CA CYS A 45 13.32 -3.16 -6.18
C CYS A 45 13.05 -4.08 -5.00
N ARG A 46 12.06 -3.75 -4.17
CA ARG A 46 11.61 -4.62 -3.07
C ARG A 46 11.16 -5.98 -3.59
N GLY A 47 10.34 -6.00 -4.64
CA GLY A 47 9.91 -7.24 -5.29
C GLY A 47 11.09 -8.07 -5.82
N ILE A 48 12.09 -7.43 -6.43
CA ILE A 48 13.33 -8.10 -6.88
C ILE A 48 14.06 -8.72 -5.70
N ALA A 49 14.29 -7.97 -4.61
CA ALA A 49 15.00 -8.48 -3.44
C ALA A 49 14.25 -9.64 -2.75
N ASP A 50 12.92 -9.53 -2.63
CA ASP A 50 12.07 -10.58 -2.06
C ASP A 50 12.11 -11.86 -2.91
N ARG A 51 11.96 -11.74 -4.22
CA ARG A 51 12.03 -12.88 -5.15
C ARG A 51 13.42 -13.48 -5.22
N PHE A 52 14.47 -12.66 -5.10
CA PHE A 52 15.84 -13.17 -5.01
C PHE A 52 16.04 -14.00 -3.74
N ASN A 53 15.56 -13.52 -2.59
CA ASN A 53 15.59 -14.28 -1.34
C ASN A 53 14.76 -15.56 -1.41
N GLN A 54 13.62 -15.53 -2.11
CA GLN A 54 12.85 -16.74 -2.41
C GLN A 54 13.65 -17.71 -3.30
N GLY A 55 14.27 -17.23 -4.38
CA GLY A 55 15.13 -18.04 -5.26
C GLY A 55 16.32 -18.65 -4.51
N LEU A 56 16.90 -17.94 -3.53
CA LEU A 56 17.89 -18.50 -2.62
C LEU A 56 17.35 -19.71 -1.84
N ALA A 57 16.13 -19.62 -1.32
CA ALA A 57 15.49 -20.72 -0.60
C ALA A 57 15.14 -21.89 -1.53
N ASP A 58 14.57 -21.60 -2.70
CA ASP A 58 14.10 -22.61 -3.66
C ASP A 58 15.26 -23.41 -4.27
N THR A 59 16.43 -22.79 -4.44
CA THR A 59 17.65 -23.43 -4.95
C THR A 59 18.54 -24.02 -3.86
N ALA A 60 18.21 -23.87 -2.58
CA ALA A 60 19.11 -24.24 -1.47
C ALA A 60 19.50 -25.73 -1.43
N LYS A 61 18.65 -26.61 -1.98
CA LYS A 61 18.86 -28.07 -2.01
C LYS A 61 19.28 -28.60 -3.39
N LYS A 62 19.47 -27.71 -4.38
CA LYS A 62 19.88 -28.10 -5.73
C LYS A 62 21.39 -28.33 -5.79
N ASN A 63 21.84 -28.93 -6.89
CA ASN A 63 23.23 -29.18 -7.23
C ASN A 63 23.42 -28.97 -8.74
N PHE A 64 24.63 -29.21 -9.27
CA PHE A 64 24.91 -29.03 -10.69
C PHE A 64 24.17 -30.03 -11.62
N GLY A 65 23.45 -31.02 -11.06
CA GLY A 65 22.65 -31.97 -11.82
C GLY A 65 23.43 -33.19 -12.33
N GLY A 66 24.72 -33.34 -12.01
CA GLY A 66 25.49 -34.55 -12.32
C GLY A 66 25.49 -35.52 -11.14
N GLY A 67 25.31 -36.81 -11.44
CA GLY A 67 25.02 -37.86 -10.45
C GLY A 67 26.07 -38.13 -9.39
N ASN A 68 27.23 -37.45 -9.39
CA ASN A 68 28.32 -37.62 -8.42
C ASN A 68 28.70 -36.29 -7.73
N THR A 69 27.83 -35.80 -6.84
CA THR A 69 27.98 -34.53 -6.11
C THR A 69 29.31 -34.42 -5.34
N ALA A 70 29.83 -35.53 -4.80
CA ALA A 70 31.10 -35.53 -4.07
C ALA A 70 32.35 -35.33 -4.97
N TRP A 71 32.28 -35.72 -6.24
CA TRP A 71 33.33 -35.44 -7.22
C TRP A 71 33.23 -34.00 -7.73
N GLU A 72 32.00 -33.51 -7.92
CA GLU A 72 31.73 -32.14 -8.36
C GLU A 72 32.20 -31.11 -7.33
N GLU A 73 31.89 -31.29 -6.04
CA GLU A 73 32.33 -30.35 -4.99
C GLU A 73 33.85 -30.29 -4.79
N LYS A 74 34.58 -31.34 -5.19
CA LYS A 74 36.05 -31.42 -5.06
C LYS A 74 36.77 -30.86 -6.27
N THR A 75 36.09 -30.74 -7.41
CA THR A 75 36.67 -30.37 -8.72
C THR A 75 36.11 -29.04 -9.24
N LEU A 76 34.91 -28.66 -8.81
CA LEU A 76 34.22 -27.40 -9.12
C LEU A 76 34.01 -26.57 -7.85
N SER A 77 33.77 -25.27 -8.03
CA SER A 77 33.25 -24.41 -6.95
C SER A 77 31.89 -24.92 -6.47
N LYS A 78 31.53 -24.66 -5.21
CA LYS A 78 30.23 -25.07 -4.64
C LYS A 78 29.07 -24.49 -5.45
N TYR A 79 28.05 -25.31 -5.77
CA TYR A 79 26.82 -24.85 -6.43
C TYR A 79 26.20 -23.67 -5.68
N GLU A 80 26.22 -23.71 -4.34
CA GLU A 80 25.70 -22.66 -3.45
C GLU A 80 26.20 -21.25 -3.79
N SER A 81 27.45 -21.11 -4.24
CA SER A 81 28.08 -19.83 -4.59
C SER A 81 28.46 -19.74 -6.06
N SER A 82 27.91 -20.62 -6.90
CA SER A 82 28.23 -20.67 -8.33
C SER A 82 27.48 -19.61 -9.13
N GLU A 83 28.00 -19.30 -10.32
CA GLU A 83 27.34 -18.45 -11.31
C GLU A 83 26.07 -19.09 -11.85
N ILE A 84 26.07 -20.42 -12.04
CA ILE A 84 24.88 -21.17 -12.52
C ILE A 84 23.70 -20.95 -11.58
N ARG A 85 23.91 -21.06 -10.26
CA ARG A 85 22.86 -20.80 -9.28
C ARG A 85 22.39 -19.33 -9.32
N LEU A 86 23.29 -18.39 -9.58
CA LEU A 86 22.93 -16.97 -9.69
C LEU A 86 22.02 -16.74 -10.90
N VAL A 87 22.38 -17.24 -12.08
CA VAL A 87 21.58 -17.12 -13.30
C VAL A 87 20.20 -17.74 -13.12
N GLU A 88 20.13 -18.95 -12.55
CA GLU A 88 18.85 -19.62 -12.26
C GLU A 88 17.93 -18.78 -11.35
N ILE A 89 18.50 -18.06 -10.38
CA ILE A 89 17.74 -17.14 -9.53
C ILE A 89 17.30 -15.91 -10.34
N ILE A 90 18.21 -15.29 -11.11
CA ILE A 90 17.96 -14.07 -11.88
C ILE A 90 16.85 -14.27 -12.92
N GLU A 91 16.85 -15.40 -13.63
CA GLU A 91 15.83 -15.75 -14.63
C GLU A 91 14.41 -15.80 -14.07
N ASN A 92 14.24 -16.03 -12.77
CA ASN A 92 12.95 -16.15 -12.09
C ASN A 92 12.56 -14.90 -11.27
N LEU A 93 13.36 -13.81 -11.34
CA LEU A 93 13.07 -12.58 -10.60
C LEU A 93 11.87 -11.81 -11.14
N CYS A 94 11.70 -11.81 -12.47
CA CYS A 94 10.70 -10.99 -13.14
C CYS A 94 9.85 -11.82 -14.08
N ASP A 95 8.53 -11.59 -14.08
CA ASP A 95 7.67 -12.08 -15.15
C ASP A 95 8.08 -11.38 -16.46
N SER A 96 8.06 -12.09 -17.59
CA SER A 96 8.48 -11.54 -18.89
C SER A 96 7.64 -10.35 -19.37
N SER A 97 6.43 -10.18 -18.84
CA SER A 97 5.54 -9.04 -19.11
C SER A 97 5.82 -7.82 -18.21
N ASN A 98 6.61 -7.96 -17.15
CA ASN A 98 6.88 -6.90 -16.20
C ASN A 98 8.10 -6.08 -16.64
N PHE A 99 7.87 -5.11 -17.52
CA PHE A 99 8.92 -4.31 -18.14
C PHE A 99 9.79 -3.58 -17.10
N GLU A 100 9.18 -2.98 -16.07
CA GLU A 100 9.88 -2.21 -15.04
C GLU A 100 10.83 -3.09 -14.22
N CYS A 101 10.40 -4.30 -13.87
CA CYS A 101 11.23 -5.27 -13.17
C CYS A 101 12.42 -5.69 -14.02
N ASN A 102 12.16 -6.14 -15.25
CA ASN A 102 13.22 -6.59 -16.15
C ASN A 102 14.22 -5.46 -16.40
N ASN A 103 13.76 -4.24 -16.71
CA ASN A 103 14.65 -3.10 -16.93
C ASN A 103 15.54 -2.81 -15.71
N MET A 104 15.01 -2.88 -14.48
CA MET A 104 15.79 -2.64 -13.26
C MET A 104 16.83 -3.73 -13.00
N VAL A 105 16.51 -5.00 -13.29
CA VAL A 105 17.47 -6.11 -13.16
C VAL A 105 18.61 -5.94 -14.15
N GLU A 106 18.28 -5.66 -15.42
CA GLU A 106 19.26 -5.46 -16.50
C GLU A 106 20.19 -4.26 -16.22
N GLU A 107 19.63 -3.11 -15.83
CA GLU A 107 20.43 -1.90 -15.52
C GLU A 107 21.38 -2.09 -14.32
N HIS A 108 21.14 -3.08 -13.47
CA HIS A 108 21.85 -3.28 -12.22
C HIS A 108 22.45 -4.66 -12.03
N GLU A 109 22.57 -5.44 -13.11
CA GLU A 109 23.15 -6.79 -13.11
C GLU A 109 24.53 -6.82 -12.46
N GLU A 110 25.42 -5.87 -12.82
CA GLU A 110 26.76 -5.78 -12.25
C GLU A 110 26.77 -5.62 -10.73
N HIS A 111 25.79 -4.90 -10.16
CA HIS A 111 25.66 -4.75 -8.71
C HIS A 111 25.23 -6.06 -8.05
N ILE A 112 24.27 -6.77 -8.66
CA ILE A 112 23.75 -8.06 -8.19
C ILE A 112 24.87 -9.11 -8.20
N GLU A 113 25.64 -9.20 -9.29
CA GLU A 113 26.79 -10.11 -9.39
C GLU A 113 27.87 -9.78 -8.37
N LYS A 114 28.25 -8.50 -8.26
CA LYS A 114 29.23 -8.05 -7.27
C LYS A 114 28.79 -8.40 -5.86
N TRP A 115 27.51 -8.26 -5.56
CA TRP A 115 26.97 -8.67 -4.28
C TRP A 115 27.10 -10.17 -4.06
N TRP A 116 26.62 -10.96 -5.02
CA TRP A 116 26.65 -12.42 -4.96
C TRP A 116 28.05 -12.97 -4.70
N PHE A 117 29.03 -12.53 -5.49
CA PHE A 117 30.38 -13.10 -5.45
C PHE A 117 31.27 -12.52 -4.35
N LYS A 118 31.05 -11.26 -3.93
CA LYS A 118 32.01 -10.54 -3.07
C LYS A 118 31.42 -10.00 -1.77
N LEU A 119 30.14 -9.61 -1.74
CA LEU A 119 29.59 -8.81 -0.64
C LEU A 119 28.53 -9.51 0.21
N LYS A 120 27.89 -10.57 -0.29
CA LYS A 120 26.80 -11.31 0.36
C LYS A 120 27.10 -11.71 1.81
N LYS A 121 28.33 -12.14 2.12
CA LYS A 121 28.72 -12.49 3.51
C LYS A 121 28.78 -11.28 4.45
N LYS A 122 29.18 -10.12 3.92
CA LYS A 122 29.33 -8.88 4.70
C LYS A 122 27.99 -8.14 4.83
N TYR A 123 27.15 -8.21 3.80
CA TYR A 123 25.85 -7.56 3.73
C TYR A 123 24.78 -8.59 3.31
N PRO A 124 24.32 -9.45 4.24
CA PRO A 124 23.41 -10.54 3.91
C PRO A 124 22.00 -10.08 3.55
N ASP A 125 21.60 -8.89 3.99
CA ASP A 125 20.33 -8.26 3.63
C ASP A 125 20.47 -7.57 2.27
N LEU A 126 20.04 -8.27 1.21
CA LEU A 126 20.07 -7.77 -0.15
C LEU A 126 19.21 -6.51 -0.31
N PHE A 127 18.02 -6.44 0.31
CA PHE A 127 17.14 -5.28 0.19
C PHE A 127 17.80 -4.02 0.75
N LYS A 128 18.38 -4.12 1.95
CA LYS A 128 19.10 -3.01 2.57
C LYS A 128 20.29 -2.56 1.72
N TRP A 129 21.16 -3.51 1.35
CA TRP A 129 22.37 -3.16 0.62
C TRP A 129 22.06 -2.64 -0.80
N PHE A 130 21.16 -3.30 -1.53
CA PHE A 130 20.87 -2.99 -2.92
C PHE A 130 19.91 -1.80 -3.03
N CYS A 131 18.68 -1.94 -2.53
CA CYS A 131 17.59 -0.99 -2.78
C CYS A 131 17.72 0.32 -1.98
N ILE A 132 18.26 0.26 -0.76
CA ILE A 132 18.39 1.44 0.12
C ILE A 132 19.75 2.11 -0.05
N GLU A 133 20.85 1.34 0.05
CA GLU A 133 22.21 1.90 0.13
C GLU A 133 22.92 2.03 -1.23
N THR A 134 22.64 1.17 -2.21
CA THR A 134 23.38 1.15 -3.48
C THR A 134 22.68 1.93 -4.59
N ILE A 135 21.42 1.62 -4.89
CA ILE A 135 20.67 2.30 -5.95
C ILE A 135 19.71 3.38 -5.41
N GLU A 136 19.60 3.50 -4.08
CA GLU A 136 18.89 4.56 -3.36
C GLU A 136 17.43 4.80 -3.78
N VAL A 137 16.75 3.78 -4.31
CA VAL A 137 15.33 3.89 -4.73
C VAL A 137 14.36 3.75 -3.56
N CYS A 138 14.79 3.10 -2.47
CA CYS A 138 14.00 2.88 -1.26
C CYS A 138 14.54 3.65 -0.05
N CYS A 139 13.73 3.68 1.00
CA CYS A 139 14.09 4.17 2.33
C CYS A 139 13.97 3.05 3.38
N PRO A 140 14.63 3.19 4.55
CA PRO A 140 14.35 2.36 5.72
C PRO A 140 12.87 2.43 6.14
N ALA A 141 12.36 1.38 6.79
CA ALA A 141 11.00 1.38 7.32
C ALA A 141 10.77 2.55 8.30
N GLY A 142 9.58 3.13 8.24
CA GLY A 142 9.15 4.30 9.01
C GLY A 142 9.75 5.62 8.55
N THR A 143 10.31 5.67 7.33
CA THR A 143 10.83 6.90 6.74
C THR A 143 10.30 7.09 5.32
N TYR A 144 10.26 8.33 4.84
CA TYR A 144 9.61 8.69 3.57
C TYR A 144 10.33 9.83 2.84
N GLY A 145 9.94 10.04 1.58
CA GLY A 145 10.40 11.18 0.78
C GLY A 145 11.85 11.06 0.30
N PRO A 146 12.33 12.04 -0.48
CA PRO A 146 13.64 11.97 -1.13
C PRO A 146 14.80 11.81 -0.13
N ASP A 147 14.68 12.38 1.06
CA ASP A 147 15.72 12.38 2.10
C ASP A 147 15.48 11.31 3.19
N CYS A 148 14.49 10.43 3.02
CA CYS A 148 14.11 9.42 4.01
C CYS A 148 13.89 10.02 5.41
N LEU A 149 13.05 11.05 5.50
CA LEU A 149 12.67 11.67 6.77
C LEU A 149 11.77 10.72 7.58
N ALA A 150 11.87 10.78 8.91
CA ALA A 150 11.02 9.97 9.77
C ALA A 150 9.54 10.33 9.60
N CYS A 151 8.68 9.30 9.52
CA CYS A 151 7.24 9.47 9.58
C CYS A 151 6.79 10.14 10.88
N ARG A 152 5.59 10.74 10.86
CA ARG A 152 4.93 11.23 12.09
C ARG A 152 4.82 10.10 13.10
N GLY A 153 5.11 10.35 14.38
CA GLY A 153 5.20 9.30 15.42
C GLY A 153 6.53 8.53 15.44
N GLY A 154 7.47 8.85 14.55
CA GLY A 154 8.80 8.26 14.49
C GLY A 154 8.91 7.07 13.52
N SER A 155 10.13 6.62 13.28
CA SER A 155 10.42 5.52 12.35
C SER A 155 10.15 4.13 12.92
N GLU A 156 10.19 3.97 14.24
CA GLU A 156 9.91 2.67 14.88
C GLU A 156 8.41 2.38 14.93
N ARG A 157 7.58 3.41 15.12
CA ARG A 157 6.13 3.30 15.22
C ARG A 157 5.45 4.43 14.44
N PRO A 158 5.48 4.41 13.10
CA PRO A 158 4.80 5.41 12.27
C PRO A 158 3.33 5.55 12.68
N CYS A 159 2.85 6.79 12.70
CA CYS A 159 1.51 7.16 13.14
C CYS A 159 1.16 6.62 14.55
N HIS A 160 2.17 6.52 15.43
CA HIS A 160 2.09 5.92 16.76
C HIS A 160 1.61 4.45 16.79
N GLY A 161 1.62 3.77 15.64
CA GLY A 161 1.04 2.44 15.46
C GLY A 161 -0.48 2.41 15.25
N ASN A 162 -1.10 3.58 15.09
CA ASN A 162 -2.54 3.76 14.97
C ASN A 162 -2.98 4.17 13.55
N GLY A 163 -2.10 4.02 12.56
CA GLY A 163 -2.36 4.36 11.17
C GLY A 163 -1.23 3.98 10.24
N HIS A 164 -1.36 4.36 8.97
CA HIS A 164 -0.37 4.15 7.92
C HIS A 164 0.27 5.48 7.49
N CYS A 165 1.60 5.49 7.37
CA CYS A 165 2.35 6.66 6.92
C CYS A 165 2.44 6.69 5.38
N ASP A 166 2.06 7.83 4.79
CA ASP A 166 2.14 8.04 3.35
C ASP A 166 3.61 8.07 2.88
N GLY A 167 3.98 7.07 2.06
CA GLY A 167 5.33 6.93 1.54
C GLY A 167 6.28 6.12 2.41
N ASP A 168 5.79 5.42 3.43
CA ASP A 168 6.58 4.55 4.31
C ASP A 168 7.52 3.60 3.54
N GLY A 169 8.83 3.73 3.78
CA GLY A 169 9.88 2.94 3.16
C GLY A 169 10.20 3.33 1.72
N THR A 170 9.64 4.43 1.21
CA THR A 170 9.81 4.87 -0.19
C THR A 170 10.44 6.25 -0.26
N ARG A 171 11.08 6.56 -1.40
CA ARG A 171 11.58 7.92 -1.71
C ARG A 171 10.47 8.91 -2.13
N GLY A 172 9.20 8.49 -2.05
CA GLY A 172 8.02 9.30 -2.34
C GLY A 172 7.17 9.54 -1.09
N GLY A 173 6.04 10.22 -1.28
CA GLY A 173 5.10 10.56 -0.20
C GLY A 173 5.43 11.81 0.60
N ASP A 174 4.48 12.19 1.44
CA ASP A 174 4.51 13.40 2.28
C ASP A 174 4.57 13.12 3.79
N GLY A 175 4.50 11.84 4.19
CA GLY A 175 4.60 11.41 5.58
C GLY A 175 3.35 11.69 6.41
N SER A 176 2.25 12.07 5.77
CA SER A 176 0.94 12.18 6.42
C SER A 176 0.44 10.82 6.91
N CYS A 177 -0.42 10.84 7.92
CA CYS A 177 -0.98 9.63 8.50
C CYS A 177 -2.42 9.40 8.04
N SER A 178 -2.66 8.20 7.49
CA SER A 178 -4.01 7.66 7.30
C SER A 178 -4.36 6.81 8.52
N CYS A 179 -5.20 7.34 9.41
CA CYS A 179 -5.51 6.69 10.68
C CYS A 179 -6.43 5.47 10.52
N ASN A 180 -6.26 4.50 11.41
CA ASN A 180 -7.23 3.42 11.60
C ASN A 180 -8.57 4.03 12.04
N LYS A 181 -9.69 3.34 11.78
CA LYS A 181 -11.04 3.90 11.96
C LYS A 181 -11.32 4.42 13.37
N GLU A 182 -10.68 3.86 14.39
CA GLU A 182 -10.84 4.23 15.80
C GLU A 182 -10.13 5.54 16.15
N TYR A 183 -9.20 6.00 15.30
CA TYR A 183 -8.30 7.10 15.56
C TYR A 183 -8.44 8.23 14.51
N THR A 184 -8.09 9.44 14.92
CA THR A 184 -8.10 10.64 14.09
C THR A 184 -6.97 11.60 14.51
N GLY A 185 -6.87 12.72 13.79
CA GLY A 185 -5.84 13.73 13.97
C GLY A 185 -4.54 13.40 13.23
N ASP A 186 -3.62 14.37 13.16
CA ASP A 186 -2.39 14.29 12.36
C ASP A 186 -1.44 13.15 12.76
N PHE A 187 -1.53 12.71 14.02
CA PHE A 187 -0.67 11.71 14.64
C PHE A 187 -1.41 10.40 15.00
N CYS A 188 -2.70 10.30 14.68
CA CYS A 188 -3.56 9.17 15.05
C CYS A 188 -3.58 8.86 16.56
N LEU A 189 -3.60 9.91 17.39
CA LEU A 189 -3.65 9.81 18.85
C LEU A 189 -5.02 10.17 19.43
N ASP A 190 -5.87 10.83 18.65
CA ASP A 190 -7.19 11.23 19.11
C ASP A 190 -8.21 10.19 18.68
N CYS A 191 -9.28 9.99 19.46
CA CYS A 191 -10.30 9.00 19.13
C CYS A 191 -11.32 9.58 18.15
N SER A 192 -11.65 8.79 17.14
CA SER A 192 -12.71 9.10 16.18
C SER A 192 -14.09 9.11 16.84
N ASN A 193 -15.07 9.73 16.17
CA ASN A 193 -16.46 9.70 16.62
C ASN A 193 -16.96 8.25 16.81
N GLY A 194 -17.68 8.01 17.90
CA GLY A 194 -18.09 6.67 18.30
C GLY A 194 -17.02 5.86 19.06
N TYR A 195 -15.88 6.47 19.37
CA TYR A 195 -14.84 5.91 20.24
C TYR A 195 -14.48 6.90 21.35
N PHE A 196 -14.01 6.39 22.48
CA PHE A 196 -13.48 7.17 23.59
C PHE A 196 -12.11 6.66 24.01
N SER A 197 -11.30 7.55 24.61
CA SER A 197 -9.97 7.19 25.06
C SER A 197 -10.03 6.51 26.43
N THR A 198 -9.55 5.28 26.52
CA THR A 198 -9.38 4.57 27.80
C THR A 198 -8.02 4.82 28.42
N LEU A 199 -7.00 5.05 27.59
CA LEU A 199 -5.65 5.40 27.99
C LEU A 199 -5.03 6.34 26.95
N ARG A 200 -4.42 7.43 27.42
CA ARG A 200 -3.72 8.38 26.54
C ARG A 200 -2.51 8.99 27.22
N ASN A 201 -1.36 8.80 26.58
CA ASN A 201 -0.08 9.44 26.86
C ASN A 201 0.39 10.17 25.59
N GLU A 202 1.57 10.80 25.64
CA GLU A 202 2.13 11.53 24.50
C GLU A 202 2.38 10.66 23.26
N THR A 203 2.73 9.38 23.45
CA THR A 203 3.11 8.47 22.35
C THR A 203 2.16 7.28 22.18
N HIS A 204 1.12 7.18 23.02
CA HIS A 204 0.22 6.04 23.02
C HIS A 204 -1.20 6.47 23.34
N SER A 205 -2.15 6.02 22.52
CA SER A 205 -3.58 6.18 22.75
C SER A 205 -4.27 4.85 22.53
N VAL A 206 -5.24 4.52 23.38
CA VAL A 206 -6.13 3.36 23.25
C VAL A 206 -7.55 3.88 23.13
N CYS A 207 -8.13 3.71 21.95
CA CYS A 207 -9.50 4.11 21.66
C CYS A 207 -10.43 2.89 21.69
N THR A 208 -11.50 2.98 22.49
CA THR A 208 -12.49 1.92 22.67
C THR A 208 -13.84 2.38 22.14
N ALA A 209 -14.59 1.48 21.52
CA ALA A 209 -15.90 1.81 20.96
C ALA A 209 -16.88 2.24 22.06
N CYS A 210 -17.68 3.25 21.77
CA CYS A 210 -18.82 3.64 22.57
C CYS A 210 -19.90 2.56 22.54
N HIS A 211 -20.85 2.65 23.49
CA HIS A 211 -22.09 1.89 23.38
C HIS A 211 -22.80 2.19 22.04
N THR A 212 -23.52 1.20 21.50
CA THR A 212 -24.21 1.30 20.20
C THR A 212 -25.19 2.47 20.12
N ALA A 213 -25.80 2.83 21.25
CA ALA A 213 -26.70 3.97 21.44
C ALA A 213 -26.01 5.35 21.44
N CYS A 214 -24.69 5.44 21.66
CA CYS A 214 -23.99 6.71 21.83
C CYS A 214 -23.43 7.22 20.50
N LYS A 215 -23.67 8.49 20.17
CA LYS A 215 -22.98 9.19 19.08
C LYS A 215 -21.56 9.57 19.50
N THR A 216 -21.42 10.06 20.72
CA THR A 216 -20.16 10.42 21.41
C THR A 216 -20.25 9.93 22.86
N CYS A 217 -19.13 9.55 23.46
CA CYS A 217 -19.14 8.99 24.81
C CYS A 217 -17.85 9.28 25.57
N THR A 218 -17.92 9.13 26.89
CA THR A 218 -16.76 9.15 27.81
C THR A 218 -16.45 7.78 28.41
N GLY A 219 -17.24 6.76 28.04
CA GLY A 219 -17.20 5.41 28.58
C GLY A 219 -17.96 4.43 27.70
N SER A 220 -17.93 3.15 28.06
CA SER A 220 -18.50 2.08 27.24
C SER A 220 -19.98 1.80 27.51
N SER A 221 -20.57 2.38 28.56
CA SER A 221 -21.97 2.18 28.92
C SER A 221 -22.91 3.10 28.13
N ASN A 222 -24.18 2.71 27.99
CA ASN A 222 -25.23 3.58 27.46
C ASN A 222 -25.52 4.79 28.37
N LYS A 223 -25.01 4.79 29.60
CA LYS A 223 -25.03 5.92 30.54
C LYS A 223 -23.88 6.92 30.31
N ASP A 224 -22.82 6.49 29.63
CA ASP A 224 -21.64 7.31 29.38
C ASP A 224 -21.75 8.10 28.06
N CYS A 225 -22.93 8.07 27.41
CA CYS A 225 -23.18 8.83 26.21
C CYS A 225 -23.25 10.33 26.53
N GLN A 226 -22.44 11.11 25.83
CA GLN A 226 -22.59 12.56 25.82
C GLN A 226 -23.82 12.93 24.98
N ASP A 227 -23.88 12.39 23.76
CA ASP A 227 -25.01 12.49 22.84
C ASP A 227 -25.55 11.10 22.47
N CYS A 228 -26.87 10.93 22.48
CA CYS A 228 -27.52 9.74 21.92
C CYS A 228 -27.50 9.80 20.39
N LYS A 229 -27.42 8.63 19.74
CA LYS A 229 -27.62 8.54 18.28
C LYS A 229 -29.08 8.85 17.93
N GLU A 230 -29.32 9.12 16.65
CA GLU A 230 -30.68 9.19 16.11
C GLU A 230 -31.40 7.86 16.33
N GLY A 231 -32.68 7.91 16.68
CA GLY A 231 -33.46 6.74 17.14
C GLY A 231 -33.26 6.39 18.62
N TRP A 232 -32.48 7.16 19.37
CA TRP A 232 -32.25 6.95 20.81
C TRP A 232 -32.54 8.22 21.60
N ILE A 233 -33.10 8.08 22.80
CA ILE A 233 -33.40 9.18 23.72
C ILE A 233 -32.77 8.98 25.09
N LYS A 234 -32.45 10.08 25.76
CA LYS A 234 -31.87 10.07 27.11
C LYS A 234 -33.00 9.92 28.14
N ASN A 235 -32.92 8.88 28.98
CA ASN A 235 -33.90 8.64 30.04
C ASN A 235 -33.58 9.43 31.34
N GLU A 236 -34.40 9.26 32.38
CA GLU A 236 -34.21 9.92 33.68
C GLU A 236 -32.87 9.59 34.35
N GLU A 237 -32.31 8.41 34.09
CA GLU A 237 -30.99 7.98 34.60
C GLU A 237 -29.83 8.43 33.71
N SER A 238 -30.06 9.32 32.75
CA SER A 238 -29.08 9.75 31.74
C SER A 238 -28.57 8.64 30.81
N ALA A 239 -29.25 7.49 30.75
CA ALA A 239 -28.96 6.42 29.80
C ALA A 239 -29.62 6.70 28.45
N CYS A 240 -28.89 6.49 27.35
CA CYS A 240 -29.51 6.43 26.03
C CYS A 240 -30.24 5.09 25.88
N VAL A 241 -31.55 5.18 25.71
CA VAL A 241 -32.46 4.06 25.47
C VAL A 241 -33.13 4.24 24.11
N ASP A 242 -33.52 3.13 23.52
CA ASP A 242 -34.19 3.11 22.22
C ASP A 242 -35.48 3.93 22.28
N LEU A 243 -35.70 4.77 21.27
CA LEU A 243 -36.93 5.54 21.15
C LEU A 243 -37.97 4.65 20.48
N ASP A 244 -39.04 4.31 21.20
CA ASP A 244 -40.16 3.58 20.59
C ASP A 244 -40.95 4.52 19.67
N GLU A 245 -40.55 4.61 18.39
CA GLU A 245 -41.26 5.44 17.43
C GLU A 245 -42.68 4.93 17.17
N CYS A 246 -42.95 3.63 17.38
CA CYS A 246 -44.28 3.05 17.18
C CYS A 246 -45.32 3.57 18.17
N ALA A 247 -44.90 4.11 19.32
CA ALA A 247 -45.80 4.77 20.28
C ALA A 247 -46.54 5.98 19.66
N ALA A 248 -45.97 6.62 18.63
CA ALA A 248 -46.58 7.74 17.92
C ALA A 248 -47.40 7.32 16.68
N SER A 249 -47.55 6.03 16.42
CA SER A 249 -48.23 5.50 15.22
C SER A 249 -47.73 6.10 13.89
N PRO A 250 -46.42 5.99 13.58
CA PRO A 250 -45.79 6.66 12.43
C PRO A 250 -46.10 6.00 11.07
N CYS A 251 -46.65 4.79 11.08
CA CYS A 251 -46.96 4.02 9.87
C CYS A 251 -48.30 4.43 9.23
N LYS A 252 -48.49 4.10 7.95
CA LYS A 252 -49.74 4.38 7.23
C LYS A 252 -50.88 3.47 7.71
N ASP A 253 -52.12 3.86 7.39
CA ASP A 253 -53.30 3.04 7.62
C ASP A 253 -53.13 1.63 7.03
N HIS A 254 -53.47 0.61 7.83
CA HIS A 254 -53.33 -0.83 7.54
C HIS A 254 -51.90 -1.41 7.57
N GLN A 255 -50.89 -0.68 8.06
CA GLN A 255 -49.56 -1.22 8.31
C GLN A 255 -49.34 -1.54 9.80
N TYR A 256 -48.55 -2.58 10.08
CA TYR A 256 -48.09 -2.92 11.42
C TYR A 256 -46.72 -2.27 11.69
N CYS A 257 -46.60 -1.54 12.80
CA CYS A 257 -45.34 -0.95 13.24
C CYS A 257 -44.55 -1.94 14.10
N LEU A 258 -43.29 -2.17 13.74
CA LEU A 258 -42.32 -2.95 14.50
C LEU A 258 -41.16 -2.05 14.92
N ASN A 259 -41.04 -1.78 16.21
CA ASN A 259 -39.92 -1.05 16.80
C ASN A 259 -38.64 -1.92 16.78
N THR A 260 -37.49 -1.32 16.47
CA THR A 260 -36.19 -2.00 16.36
C THR A 260 -35.08 -1.13 16.95
N ASP A 261 -33.99 -1.70 17.44
CA ASP A 261 -32.92 -0.88 18.05
C ASP A 261 -32.40 0.22 17.10
N GLY A 262 -32.67 1.48 17.46
CA GLY A 262 -32.34 2.71 16.76
C GLY A 262 -33.23 3.05 15.56
N SER A 263 -34.35 2.36 15.33
CA SER A 263 -35.26 2.63 14.20
C SER A 263 -36.60 1.90 14.33
N PHE A 264 -37.45 2.02 13.32
CA PHE A 264 -38.69 1.23 13.22
C PHE A 264 -38.91 0.74 11.80
N SER A 265 -39.75 -0.30 11.65
CA SER A 265 -40.18 -0.77 10.34
C SER A 265 -41.70 -0.92 10.27
N CYS A 266 -42.30 -0.41 9.18
CA CYS A 266 -43.71 -0.61 8.87
C CYS A 266 -43.84 -1.82 7.94
N LYS A 267 -44.72 -2.76 8.29
CA LYS A 267 -45.02 -3.96 7.51
C LYS A 267 -46.45 -3.95 7.00
#